data_AF-A0A7X7SYZ2-F1
#
_entry.id   AF-A0A7X7SYZ2-F1
#
_cell.length_a   1.000
_cell.length_b   1.000
_cell.length_c   1.000
_cell.angle_alpha   90.00
_cell.angle_beta   90.00
_cell.angle_gamma   90.00
#
_symmetry.space_group_name_H-M   'P 1'
#
loop_
_entity.id
_entity.type
_entity.pdbx_description
1 polymer ?
#
loop_
_entity_poly.entity_id
_entity_poly.type
_entity_poly.pdbx_seq_one_letter_code
_entity_poly.pdbx_strand_id
1 'polypeptide(L)'
;MAWYYGTYSCGHEGRENIVGPTKNRQWIADRKFEGLCYECYQAKLEADREAANREALEKAKEMELPELTGTEKQVAWANTLRQQLIEKFEAKIKEGFTPSVTKRHGITEEKLRATLQNILSTKTDAKWYIDNRDIGNYQIIECMKQYEAERVLSDISGPTEELSKDEKIMNRIQDEPKTLETKTVMPVNCEHKEPAIIKLHENKVIVEFPRRHDKFREIVKNLGFTWGSCWVKEITKYNGPARDRAVELGNKLLSAGFPINMDAGLIDDAVSGNYKPEQKRWIKAFTSGEHEGKLSISWVGYDDDLYRVAKKLPSAKWTGKSLAVKVNYWQEVEDFASLYGFSFSDVAKELIEKYKLQDVAVVTPTAQQEEKAVDGLKKILSSSDEVLDDLREEG
;
A
#
# COMPACT_ATOMS: atom_id res chain seq x y z
N MET A 1 -26.57 32.09 15.77
CA MET A 1 -26.00 32.46 14.46
C MET A 1 -25.90 33.97 14.43
N ALA A 2 -24.75 34.53 14.05
CA ALA A 2 -24.53 35.97 14.03
C ALA A 2 -24.14 36.37 12.60
N TRP A 3 -24.91 37.29 12.03
CA TRP A 3 -24.62 37.91 10.75
C TRP A 3 -23.76 39.14 10.99
N TYR A 4 -22.66 39.23 10.24
CA TYR A 4 -21.77 40.38 10.22
C TYR A 4 -21.90 41.09 8.88
N TYR A 5 -21.92 42.41 8.90
CA TYR A 5 -22.08 43.25 7.71
C TYR A 5 -20.83 44.09 7.54
N GLY A 6 -20.41 44.29 6.29
CA GLY A 6 -19.21 45.03 5.97
C GLY A 6 -19.02 45.19 4.47
N THR A 7 -17.97 45.92 4.11
CA THR A 7 -17.58 46.15 2.72
C THR A 7 -16.36 45.30 2.41
N TYR A 8 -16.44 44.47 1.37
CA TYR A 8 -15.31 43.68 0.87
C TYR A 8 -14.25 44.58 0.25
N SER A 9 -13.01 44.10 0.08
CA SER A 9 -11.92 44.87 -0.54
C SER A 9 -12.17 45.23 -2.00
N CYS A 10 -13.14 44.58 -2.66
CA CYS A 10 -13.64 44.97 -3.98
C CYS A 10 -14.62 46.16 -3.97
N GLY A 11 -14.95 46.73 -2.80
CA GLY A 11 -15.87 47.86 -2.65
C GLY A 11 -17.35 47.49 -2.55
N HIS A 12 -17.71 46.21 -2.63
CA HIS A 12 -19.09 45.74 -2.52
C HIS A 12 -19.48 45.51 -1.06
N GLU A 13 -20.67 45.95 -0.66
CA GLU A 13 -21.26 45.62 0.64
C GLU A 13 -21.78 44.17 0.65
N GLY A 14 -21.68 43.52 1.80
CA GLY A 14 -22.29 42.21 1.97
C GLY A 14 -22.36 41.75 3.42
N ARG A 15 -22.77 40.49 3.58
CA ARG A 15 -22.95 39.87 4.89
C ARG A 15 -22.34 38.48 4.95
N GLU A 16 -21.82 38.13 6.12
CA GLU A 16 -21.20 36.85 6.40
C GLU A 16 -21.85 36.19 7.61
N ASN A 17 -22.19 34.90 7.47
CA ASN A 17 -22.68 34.09 8.58
C ASN A 17 -21.51 33.35 9.21
N ILE A 18 -21.19 33.69 10.47
CA ILE A 18 -20.04 33.11 11.16
C ILE A 18 -20.54 32.19 12.28
N VAL A 19 -20.25 30.90 12.11
CA VAL A 19 -20.56 29.83 13.05
C VAL A 19 -19.29 29.45 13.80
N GLY A 20 -19.32 29.44 15.14
CA GLY A 20 -18.16 29.10 15.97
C GLY A 20 -18.05 29.92 17.26
N PRO A 21 -16.95 29.78 18.03
CA PRO A 21 -16.73 30.47 19.30
C PRO A 21 -16.80 32.00 19.17
N THR A 22 -17.58 32.65 20.04
CA THR A 22 -17.88 34.09 19.96
C THR A 22 -16.62 34.97 19.93
N LYS A 23 -15.57 34.60 20.68
CA LYS A 23 -14.35 35.42 20.83
C LYS A 23 -13.63 35.72 19.51
N ASN A 24 -13.76 34.86 18.50
CA ASN A 24 -13.04 35.00 17.23
C ASN A 24 -13.93 35.57 16.11
N ARG A 25 -15.23 35.77 16.32
CA ARG A 25 -16.15 36.04 15.22
C ARG A 25 -15.88 37.37 14.51
N GLN A 26 -15.61 38.44 15.25
CA GLN A 26 -15.29 39.74 14.66
C GLN A 26 -14.01 39.66 13.81
N TRP A 27 -12.95 39.05 14.35
CA TRP A 27 -11.70 38.83 13.62
C TRP A 27 -11.88 37.99 12.34
N ILE A 28 -12.75 36.96 12.37
CA ILE A 28 -13.10 36.18 11.17
C ILE A 28 -13.86 37.06 10.16
N ALA A 29 -14.78 37.90 10.63
CA ALA A 29 -15.53 38.82 9.77
C ALA A 29 -14.58 39.80 9.07
N ASP A 30 -13.70 40.45 9.83
CA ASP A 30 -12.73 41.42 9.31
C ASP A 30 -11.85 40.79 8.24
N ARG A 31 -11.31 39.58 8.49
CA ARG A 31 -10.52 38.83 7.48
C ARG A 31 -11.29 38.46 6.22
N LYS A 32 -12.59 38.16 6.34
CA LYS A 32 -13.41 37.86 5.16
C LYS A 32 -13.65 39.12 4.32
N PHE A 33 -13.91 40.26 4.96
CA PHE A 33 -14.11 41.54 4.28
C PHE A 33 -12.81 42.14 3.74
N GLU A 34 -11.64 41.76 4.25
CA GLU A 34 -10.35 42.03 3.58
C GLU A 34 -10.23 41.34 2.21
N GLY A 35 -10.97 40.26 1.97
CA GLY A 35 -11.02 39.53 0.70
C GLY A 35 -11.99 40.12 -0.33
N LEU A 36 -11.96 39.56 -1.54
CA LEU A 36 -12.97 39.82 -2.57
C LEU A 36 -14.31 39.22 -2.14
N CYS A 37 -15.42 39.87 -2.51
CA CYS A 37 -16.73 39.25 -2.37
C CYS A 37 -16.83 37.99 -3.25
N TYR A 38 -17.78 37.11 -2.97
CA TYR A 38 -17.96 35.85 -3.70
C TYR A 38 -18.03 36.05 -5.22
N GLU A 39 -18.81 37.03 -5.69
CA GLU A 39 -18.99 37.29 -7.12
C GLU A 39 -17.69 37.78 -7.79
N CYS A 40 -17.01 38.75 -7.18
CA CYS A 40 -15.72 39.25 -7.69
C CYS A 40 -14.63 38.17 -7.62
N TYR A 41 -14.66 37.30 -6.61
CA TYR A 41 -13.75 36.17 -6.52
C TYR A 41 -14.01 35.14 -7.63
N GLN A 42 -15.28 34.79 -7.90
CA GLN A 42 -15.63 33.90 -9.02
C GLN A 42 -15.24 34.53 -10.37
N ALA A 43 -15.51 35.81 -10.59
CA ALA A 43 -15.14 36.51 -11.81
C ALA A 43 -13.62 36.54 -12.02
N LYS A 44 -12.86 36.83 -10.95
CA LYS A 44 -11.39 36.77 -10.99
C LYS A 44 -10.90 35.35 -11.29
N LEU A 45 -11.46 34.34 -10.63
CA LEU A 45 -11.07 32.95 -10.84
C LEU A 45 -11.33 32.49 -12.28
N GLU A 46 -12.44 32.92 -12.88
CA GLU A 46 -12.74 32.63 -14.28
C GLU A 46 -11.78 33.36 -15.22
N ALA A 47 -11.52 34.64 -14.99
CA ALA A 47 -10.56 35.42 -15.77
C ALA A 47 -9.13 34.82 -15.68
N ASP A 48 -8.71 34.40 -14.49
CA ASP A 48 -7.41 33.75 -14.27
C ASP A 48 -7.32 32.40 -15.02
N ARG A 49 -8.41 31.62 -15.05
CA ARG A 49 -8.49 30.36 -15.81
C ARG A 49 -8.46 30.58 -17.32
N GLU A 50 -9.19 31.59 -17.81
CA GLU A 50 -9.20 31.95 -19.22
C GLU A 50 -7.82 32.44 -19.68
N ALA A 51 -7.16 33.25 -18.85
CA ALA A 51 -5.79 33.71 -19.10
C ALA A 51 -4.81 32.53 -19.15
N ALA A 52 -4.85 31.63 -18.16
CA ALA A 52 -4.01 30.44 -18.12
C ALA A 52 -4.24 29.51 -19.31
N ASN A 53 -5.50 29.31 -19.73
CA ASN A 53 -5.81 28.53 -20.92
C ASN A 53 -5.30 29.20 -22.20
N ARG A 54 -5.41 30.54 -22.31
CA ARG A 54 -4.88 31.29 -23.46
C ARG A 54 -3.37 31.16 -23.56
N GLU A 55 -2.66 31.34 -22.46
CA GLU A 55 -1.20 31.16 -22.41
C GLU A 55 -0.81 29.71 -22.77
N ALA A 56 -1.52 28.72 -22.23
CA ALA A 56 -1.27 27.31 -22.56
C ALA A 56 -1.54 26.99 -24.04
N LEU A 57 -2.53 27.64 -24.66
CA LEU A 57 -2.82 27.52 -26.08
C LEU A 57 -1.75 28.18 -26.96
N GLU A 58 -1.25 29.35 -26.57
CA GLU A 58 -0.14 30.01 -27.26
C GLU A 58 1.13 29.15 -27.22
N LYS A 59 1.52 28.67 -26.04
CA LYS A 59 2.66 27.75 -25.90
C LYS A 59 2.47 26.47 -26.70
N ALA A 60 1.26 25.90 -26.71
CA ALA A 60 0.97 24.72 -27.52
C ALA A 60 1.13 24.99 -29.01
N LYS A 61 0.77 26.17 -29.50
CA LYS A 61 0.99 26.59 -30.90
C LYS A 61 2.48 26.79 -31.20
N GLU A 62 3.22 27.44 -30.31
CA GLU A 62 4.67 27.63 -30.44
C GLU A 62 5.42 26.28 -30.52
N MET A 63 4.96 25.29 -29.78
CA MET A 63 5.49 23.93 -29.78
C MET A 63 4.88 23.02 -30.86
N GLU A 64 4.03 23.56 -31.74
CA GLU A 64 3.34 22.82 -32.81
C GLU A 64 2.60 21.56 -32.33
N LEU A 65 2.02 21.61 -31.12
CA LEU A 65 1.35 20.46 -30.53
C LEU A 65 -0.03 20.22 -31.15
N PRO A 66 -0.45 18.95 -31.29
CA PRO A 66 -1.79 18.62 -31.79
C PRO A 66 -2.91 19.26 -30.96
N GLU A 67 -4.04 19.56 -31.61
CA GLU A 67 -5.24 20.01 -30.92
C GLU A 67 -5.83 18.89 -30.05
N LEU A 68 -6.39 19.26 -28.89
CA LEU A 68 -7.01 18.31 -27.99
C LEU A 68 -8.49 18.12 -28.33
N THR A 69 -8.95 16.88 -28.22
CA THR A 69 -10.33 16.45 -28.45
C THR A 69 -11.07 16.32 -27.12
N GLY A 70 -12.34 16.73 -27.07
CA GLY A 70 -13.17 16.70 -25.87
C GLY A 70 -14.23 17.80 -25.84
N THR A 71 -14.92 17.96 -24.70
CA THR A 71 -15.81 19.12 -24.52
C THR A 71 -15.02 20.41 -24.35
N GLU A 72 -15.58 21.56 -24.71
CA GLU A 72 -14.89 22.87 -24.61
C GLU A 72 -14.26 23.12 -23.23
N LYS A 73 -15.01 22.83 -22.15
CA LYS A 73 -14.51 22.96 -20.77
C LYS A 73 -13.39 21.97 -20.45
N GLN A 74 -13.46 20.74 -20.97
CA GLN A 74 -12.40 19.77 -20.78
C GLN A 74 -11.14 20.14 -21.56
N VAL A 75 -11.27 20.61 -22.80
CA VAL A 75 -10.15 21.05 -23.64
C VAL A 75 -9.44 22.24 -23.00
N ALA A 76 -10.20 23.26 -22.55
CA ALA A 76 -9.63 24.42 -21.88
C ALA A 76 -8.82 24.04 -20.63
N TRP A 77 -9.36 23.15 -19.80
CA TRP A 77 -8.65 22.66 -18.62
C TRP A 77 -7.45 21.77 -19.01
N ALA A 78 -7.63 20.86 -19.97
CA ALA A 78 -6.58 19.93 -20.40
C ALA A 78 -5.38 20.65 -21.02
N ASN A 79 -5.55 21.78 -21.71
CA ASN A 79 -4.44 22.58 -22.19
C ASN A 79 -3.54 23.07 -21.05
N THR A 80 -4.13 23.59 -19.97
CA THR A 80 -3.36 24.01 -18.79
C THR A 80 -2.65 22.83 -18.12
N LEU A 81 -3.29 21.66 -18.08
CA LEU A 81 -2.69 20.44 -17.53
C LEU A 81 -1.57 19.89 -18.41
N ARG A 82 -1.70 20.00 -19.74
CA ARG A 82 -0.65 19.64 -20.70
C ARG A 82 0.58 20.52 -20.53
N GLN A 83 0.40 21.82 -20.30
CA GLN A 83 1.50 22.73 -20.00
C GLN A 83 2.21 22.36 -18.68
N GLN A 84 1.44 22.10 -17.61
CA GLN A 84 2.00 21.66 -16.33
C GLN A 84 2.73 20.32 -16.42
N LEU A 85 2.27 19.40 -17.29
CA LEU A 85 2.95 18.14 -17.56
C LEU A 85 4.33 18.38 -18.17
N ILE A 86 4.42 19.25 -19.17
CA ILE A 86 5.67 19.61 -19.84
C ILE A 86 6.66 20.16 -18.81
N GLU A 87 6.22 21.14 -18.01
CA GLU A 87 7.04 21.75 -16.95
C GLU A 87 7.55 20.71 -15.93
N LYS A 88 6.71 19.73 -15.56
CA LYS A 88 7.12 18.63 -14.67
C LYS A 88 8.19 17.74 -15.29
N PHE A 89 8.07 17.40 -16.57
CA PHE A 89 9.08 16.59 -17.27
C PHE A 89 10.39 17.37 -17.42
N GLU A 90 10.32 18.66 -17.78
CA GLU A 90 11.48 19.54 -17.86
C GLU A 90 12.20 19.68 -16.52
N ALA A 91 11.45 19.85 -15.43
CA ALA A 91 12.01 19.87 -14.08
C ALA A 91 12.73 18.54 -13.77
N LYS A 92 12.18 17.39 -14.14
CA LYS A 92 12.83 16.09 -13.91
C LYS A 92 14.01 15.81 -14.81
N ILE A 93 14.02 16.34 -16.02
CA ILE A 93 15.19 16.32 -16.89
C ILE A 93 16.34 17.13 -16.24
N LYS A 94 16.04 18.30 -15.67
CA LYS A 94 17.03 19.16 -15.02
C LYS A 94 17.52 18.65 -13.66
N GLU A 95 16.59 18.22 -12.81
CA GLU A 95 16.88 17.79 -11.42
C GLU A 95 17.34 16.33 -11.32
N GLY A 96 16.90 15.50 -12.27
CA GLY A 96 17.09 14.06 -12.24
C GLY A 96 16.23 13.34 -11.18
N PHE A 97 16.43 12.02 -11.13
CA PHE A 97 15.90 11.14 -10.08
C PHE A 97 17.03 10.72 -9.13
N THR A 98 16.69 10.14 -7.98
CA THR A 98 17.71 9.61 -7.07
C THR A 98 18.55 8.53 -7.78
N PRO A 99 19.87 8.42 -7.52
CA PRO A 99 20.74 7.47 -8.22
C PRO A 99 20.24 6.03 -8.18
N SER A 100 19.62 5.62 -7.07
CA SER A 100 19.00 4.30 -6.89
C SER A 100 17.83 4.04 -7.84
N VAL A 101 16.99 5.05 -8.09
CA VAL A 101 15.82 4.98 -8.97
C VAL A 101 16.27 5.03 -10.42
N THR A 102 17.21 5.92 -10.74
CA THR A 102 17.82 6.03 -12.07
C THR A 102 18.44 4.70 -12.51
N LYS A 103 19.24 4.06 -11.65
CA LYS A 103 19.86 2.76 -11.95
C LYS A 103 18.83 1.64 -12.09
N ARG A 104 17.84 1.58 -11.20
CA ARG A 104 16.81 0.51 -11.20
C ARG A 104 15.95 0.54 -12.46
N HIS A 105 15.60 1.72 -12.94
CA HIS A 105 14.68 1.89 -14.07
C HIS A 105 15.39 2.32 -15.35
N GLY A 106 16.72 2.40 -15.35
CA GLY A 106 17.51 2.82 -16.51
C GLY A 106 17.06 4.18 -17.05
N ILE A 107 16.76 5.13 -16.17
CA ILE A 107 16.27 6.46 -16.54
C ILE A 107 17.44 7.26 -17.13
N THR A 108 17.26 7.78 -18.35
CA THR A 108 18.18 8.75 -18.95
C THR A 108 17.41 9.97 -19.40
N GLU A 109 18.12 11.08 -19.62
CA GLU A 109 17.50 12.30 -20.15
C GLU A 109 16.85 12.04 -21.52
N GLU A 110 17.50 11.28 -22.41
CA GLU A 110 16.93 10.98 -23.73
C GLU A 110 15.61 10.22 -23.61
N LYS A 111 15.53 9.27 -22.68
CA LYS A 111 14.30 8.50 -22.44
C LYS A 111 13.17 9.36 -21.90
N LEU A 112 13.46 10.28 -20.98
CA LEU A 112 12.46 11.21 -20.45
C LEU A 112 11.93 12.13 -21.55
N ARG A 113 12.82 12.69 -22.39
CA ARG A 113 12.44 13.54 -23.53
C ARG A 113 11.61 12.77 -24.55
N ALA A 114 12.02 11.55 -24.91
CA ALA A 114 11.30 10.71 -25.86
C ALA A 114 9.92 10.30 -25.33
N THR A 115 9.83 9.99 -24.03
CA THR A 115 8.55 9.69 -23.37
C THR A 115 7.60 10.89 -23.40
N LEU A 116 8.10 12.09 -23.08
CA LEU A 116 7.31 13.31 -23.16
C LEU A 116 6.80 13.53 -24.59
N GLN A 117 7.69 13.43 -25.58
CA GLN A 117 7.31 13.60 -26.99
C GLN A 117 6.23 12.62 -27.42
N ASN A 118 6.36 11.34 -27.03
CA ASN A 118 5.35 10.32 -27.33
C ASN A 118 3.99 10.64 -26.69
N ILE A 119 3.98 11.13 -25.45
CA ILE A 119 2.73 11.54 -24.80
C ILE A 119 2.09 12.69 -25.57
N LEU A 120 2.88 13.72 -25.89
CA LEU A 120 2.39 14.92 -26.58
C LEU A 120 1.87 14.62 -28.00
N SER A 121 2.44 13.64 -28.69
CA SER A 121 2.02 13.26 -30.04
C SER A 121 0.84 12.28 -30.06
N THR A 122 0.76 11.36 -29.08
CA THR A 122 -0.24 10.28 -29.10
C THR A 122 -1.48 10.56 -28.26
N LYS A 123 -1.37 11.36 -27.19
CA LYS A 123 -2.48 11.60 -26.25
C LYS A 123 -3.19 12.90 -26.61
N THR A 124 -4.06 12.84 -27.61
CA THR A 124 -4.85 14.00 -28.07
C THR A 124 -6.22 14.11 -27.39
N ASP A 125 -6.58 13.21 -26.47
CA ASP A 125 -7.83 13.28 -25.71
C ASP A 125 -7.65 14.12 -24.43
N ALA A 126 -8.46 15.17 -24.27
CA ALA A 126 -8.50 16.02 -23.08
C ALA A 126 -8.72 15.21 -21.79
N LYS A 127 -9.48 14.12 -21.86
CA LYS A 127 -9.73 13.21 -20.73
C LYS A 127 -8.44 12.63 -20.17
N TRP A 128 -7.47 12.31 -21.02
CA TRP A 128 -6.21 11.71 -20.57
C TRP A 128 -5.46 12.65 -19.63
N TYR A 129 -5.35 13.94 -19.98
CA TYR A 129 -4.69 14.93 -19.13
C TYR A 129 -5.44 15.15 -17.81
N ILE A 130 -6.78 15.15 -17.84
CA ILE A 130 -7.61 15.31 -16.65
C ILE A 130 -7.46 14.12 -15.68
N ASP A 131 -7.46 12.89 -16.22
CA ASP A 131 -7.29 11.67 -15.43
C ASP A 131 -5.85 11.55 -14.89
N ASN A 132 -4.86 12.15 -15.58
CA ASN A 132 -3.44 12.13 -15.21
C ASN A 132 -2.91 13.47 -14.64
N ARG A 133 -3.78 14.39 -14.20
CA ARG A 133 -3.38 15.73 -13.70
C ARG A 133 -2.40 15.67 -12.51
N ASP A 134 -2.54 14.63 -11.69
CA ASP A 134 -1.74 14.39 -10.49
C ASP A 134 -0.52 13.49 -10.78
N ILE A 135 -0.03 13.47 -12.03
CA ILE A 135 1.14 12.66 -12.41
C ILE A 135 2.34 13.00 -11.51
N GLY A 136 2.90 11.95 -10.90
CA GLY A 136 4.07 12.02 -10.05
C GLY A 136 5.22 11.18 -10.60
N ASN A 137 6.32 11.13 -9.86
CA ASN A 137 7.55 10.43 -10.25
C ASN A 137 7.31 8.96 -10.65
N TYR A 138 6.42 8.27 -9.94
CA TYR A 138 6.09 6.88 -10.24
C TYR A 138 5.39 6.75 -11.60
N GLN A 139 4.39 7.58 -11.88
CA GLN A 139 3.66 7.54 -13.14
C GLN A 139 4.52 7.97 -14.33
N ILE A 140 5.45 8.93 -14.15
CA ILE A 140 6.44 9.28 -15.18
C ILE A 140 7.29 8.04 -15.56
N ILE A 141 7.73 7.26 -14.56
CA ILE A 141 8.48 6.02 -14.79
C ILE A 141 7.61 4.98 -15.51
N GLU A 142 6.33 4.86 -15.17
CA GLU A 142 5.41 3.95 -15.87
C GLU A 142 5.17 4.36 -17.32
N CYS A 143 4.97 5.65 -17.62
CA CYS A 143 4.87 6.15 -18.98
C CYS A 143 6.16 5.85 -19.78
N MET A 144 7.32 5.98 -19.15
CA MET A 144 8.61 5.66 -19.78
C MET A 144 8.72 4.18 -20.13
N LYS A 145 8.31 3.28 -19.22
CA LYS A 145 8.28 1.84 -19.48
C LYS A 145 7.30 1.48 -20.61
N GLN A 146 6.13 2.13 -20.64
CA GLN A 146 5.13 1.94 -21.70
C GLN A 146 5.71 2.36 -23.05
N TYR A 147 6.31 3.55 -23.14
CA TYR A 147 6.97 4.02 -24.35
C TYR A 147 8.07 3.06 -24.83
N GLU A 148 8.92 2.56 -23.93
CA GLU A 148 9.96 1.60 -24.29
C GLU A 148 9.38 0.28 -24.82
N ALA A 149 8.32 -0.24 -24.18
CA ALA A 149 7.64 -1.44 -24.62
C ALA A 149 6.99 -1.26 -26.02
N GLU A 150 6.37 -0.10 -26.25
CA GLU A 150 5.78 0.29 -27.54
C GLU A 150 6.85 0.43 -28.63
N ARG A 151 7.98 1.07 -28.33
CA ARG A 151 9.12 1.22 -29.25
C ARG A 151 9.74 -0.12 -29.64
N VAL A 152 9.91 -1.03 -28.69
CA VAL A 152 10.38 -2.41 -28.96
C VAL A 152 9.34 -3.19 -29.79
N LEU A 153 8.05 -2.89 -29.65
CA LEU A 153 6.99 -3.45 -30.49
C LEU A 153 7.09 -2.94 -31.93
N SER A 154 7.27 -1.62 -32.13
CA SER A 154 7.38 -1.01 -33.46
C SER A 154 8.63 -1.44 -34.22
N ASP A 155 9.76 -1.61 -33.51
CA ASP A 155 11.03 -2.05 -34.10
C ASP A 155 10.98 -3.53 -34.59
N ILE A 156 10.06 -4.34 -34.05
CA ILE A 156 9.87 -5.75 -34.44
C ILE A 156 8.93 -5.89 -35.65
N SER A 157 8.11 -4.88 -35.94
CA SER A 157 7.11 -4.89 -37.02
C SER A 157 7.50 -4.01 -38.21
N GLY A 158 8.57 -4.39 -38.93
CA GLY A 158 8.81 -3.91 -40.30
C GLY A 158 7.68 -4.32 -41.28
N PRO A 159 7.61 -3.73 -42.50
CA PRO A 159 6.40 -3.70 -43.30
C PRO A 159 6.07 -5.07 -43.90
N THR A 160 5.05 -5.73 -43.36
CA THR A 160 4.32 -6.79 -44.06
C THR A 160 2.83 -6.65 -43.76
N GLU A 161 2.13 -6.38 -44.87
CA GLU A 161 0.75 -6.71 -45.25
C GLU A 161 -0.36 -6.75 -44.19
N GLU A 162 -1.42 -6.02 -44.57
CA GLU A 162 -2.74 -5.92 -43.96
C GLU A 162 -3.29 -7.28 -43.48
N LEU A 163 -3.20 -7.50 -42.17
CA LEU A 163 -4.04 -8.47 -41.47
C LEU A 163 -4.74 -7.75 -40.30
N SER A 164 -6.04 -8.00 -40.25
CA SER A 164 -7.13 -7.28 -39.60
C SER A 164 -6.90 -6.83 -38.15
N LYS A 165 -7.47 -5.64 -37.84
CA LYS A 165 -7.43 -4.93 -36.55
C LYS A 165 -8.07 -5.65 -35.34
N ASP A 166 -8.53 -6.90 -35.47
CA ASP A 166 -9.25 -7.61 -34.41
C ASP A 166 -8.47 -8.77 -33.74
N GLU A 167 -7.21 -9.04 -34.12
CA GLU A 167 -6.41 -10.13 -33.50
C GLU A 167 -5.17 -9.68 -32.71
N LYS A 168 -4.81 -8.39 -32.69
CA LYS A 168 -3.63 -7.88 -31.93
C LYS A 168 -3.88 -7.56 -30.45
N ILE A 169 -4.99 -8.08 -29.89
CA ILE A 169 -5.25 -8.10 -28.44
C ILE A 169 -4.46 -9.23 -27.74
N MET A 170 -3.87 -10.17 -28.48
CA MET A 170 -3.07 -11.26 -27.92
C MET A 170 -1.63 -11.21 -28.40
N ASN A 171 -0.80 -10.33 -27.84
CA ASN A 171 0.62 -10.65 -27.56
C ASN A 171 1.37 -9.46 -26.92
N ARG A 172 1.42 -9.46 -25.58
CA ARG A 172 2.61 -9.19 -24.73
C ARG A 172 2.21 -9.08 -23.26
N ILE A 173 1.68 -10.18 -22.72
CA ILE A 173 1.96 -10.61 -21.35
C ILE A 173 2.85 -11.84 -21.56
N GLN A 174 4.16 -11.69 -21.36
CA GLN A 174 5.00 -12.88 -21.18
C GLN A 174 4.68 -13.43 -19.80
N ASP A 175 3.67 -14.29 -19.82
CA ASP A 175 3.36 -15.41 -18.94
C ASP A 175 2.19 -16.06 -19.67
N GLU A 176 2.48 -16.96 -20.61
CA GLU A 176 1.44 -17.79 -21.22
C GLU A 176 0.70 -18.52 -20.08
N PRO A 177 -0.59 -18.24 -19.81
CA PRO A 177 -1.35 -19.15 -18.99
C PRO A 177 -1.50 -20.43 -19.81
N LYS A 178 -1.27 -21.60 -19.18
CA LYS A 178 -1.86 -22.86 -19.65
C LYS A 178 -3.32 -22.55 -19.99
N THR A 179 -3.74 -22.88 -21.21
CA THR A 179 -5.12 -22.75 -21.69
C THR A 179 -6.01 -23.62 -20.80
N LEU A 180 -6.42 -23.05 -19.66
CA LEU A 180 -7.33 -23.66 -18.72
C LEU A 180 -8.74 -23.43 -19.25
N GLU A 181 -9.54 -24.49 -19.28
CA GLU A 181 -10.96 -24.39 -19.62
C GLU A 181 -11.62 -23.38 -18.67
N THR A 182 -12.23 -22.33 -19.21
CA THR A 182 -12.96 -21.35 -18.39
C THR A 182 -14.44 -21.67 -18.42
N LYS A 183 -15.12 -21.44 -17.30
CA LYS A 183 -16.56 -21.67 -17.17
C LYS A 183 -17.22 -20.44 -16.54
N THR A 184 -18.45 -20.16 -16.96
CA THR A 184 -19.25 -19.05 -16.43
C THR A 184 -20.31 -19.59 -15.47
N VAL A 185 -20.42 -18.99 -14.30
CA VAL A 185 -21.45 -19.29 -13.31
C VAL A 185 -22.23 -18.04 -12.96
N MET A 186 -23.55 -18.19 -12.94
CA MET A 186 -24.51 -17.14 -12.63
C MET A 186 -25.12 -17.44 -11.25
N PRO A 187 -25.09 -16.50 -10.29
CA PRO A 187 -25.73 -16.70 -9.01
C PRO A 187 -27.26 -16.57 -9.13
N VAL A 188 -28.00 -17.17 -8.21
CA VAL A 188 -29.49 -17.15 -8.23
C VAL A 188 -30.02 -15.72 -8.04
N ASN A 189 -29.34 -14.90 -7.23
CA ASN A 189 -29.62 -13.47 -7.03
C ASN A 189 -28.96 -12.59 -8.11
N CYS A 190 -29.07 -13.00 -9.37
CA CYS A 190 -28.40 -12.35 -10.49
C CYS A 190 -28.91 -10.91 -10.70
N GLU A 191 -28.14 -9.92 -10.26
CA GLU A 191 -28.43 -8.49 -10.50
C GLU A 191 -27.92 -8.04 -11.89
N HIS A 192 -27.00 -8.79 -12.50
CA HIS A 192 -26.28 -8.41 -13.72
C HIS A 192 -26.14 -9.55 -14.72
N LYS A 193 -26.25 -9.29 -16.02
CA LYS A 193 -26.16 -10.33 -17.07
C LYS A 193 -24.72 -10.59 -17.56
N GLU A 194 -23.79 -9.66 -17.29
CA GLU A 194 -22.42 -9.71 -17.78
C GLU A 194 -21.51 -10.29 -16.68
N PRO A 195 -20.66 -11.30 -16.97
CA PRO A 195 -19.79 -11.89 -15.97
C PRO A 195 -18.52 -11.07 -15.71
N ALA A 196 -18.07 -11.07 -14.45
CA ALA A 196 -16.73 -10.64 -14.09
C ALA A 196 -15.71 -11.73 -14.47
N ILE A 197 -14.73 -11.38 -15.29
CA ILE A 197 -13.71 -12.30 -15.79
C ILE A 197 -12.54 -12.28 -14.81
N ILE A 198 -12.30 -13.39 -14.12
CA ILE A 198 -11.21 -13.57 -13.16
C ILE A 198 -10.12 -14.41 -13.82
N LYS A 199 -8.93 -13.81 -13.99
CA LYS A 199 -7.76 -14.46 -14.57
C LYS A 199 -6.73 -14.70 -13.46
N LEU A 200 -6.32 -15.95 -13.32
CA LEU A 200 -5.30 -16.37 -12.38
C LEU A 200 -3.94 -16.45 -13.09
N HIS A 201 -2.93 -15.79 -12.52
CA HIS A 201 -1.52 -15.95 -12.88
C HIS A 201 -0.73 -16.38 -11.64
N GLU A 202 0.51 -16.84 -11.82
CA GLU A 202 1.35 -17.33 -10.71
C GLU A 202 1.52 -16.27 -9.60
N ASN A 203 1.77 -15.02 -9.99
CA ASN A 203 2.09 -13.92 -9.06
C ASN A 203 1.02 -12.82 -8.98
N LYS A 204 -0.13 -12.98 -9.65
CA LYS A 204 -1.20 -11.97 -9.62
C LYS A 204 -2.57 -12.56 -9.94
N VAL A 205 -3.60 -11.92 -9.40
CA VAL A 205 -5.00 -12.16 -9.79
C VAL A 205 -5.52 -10.92 -10.48
N ILE A 206 -6.13 -11.09 -11.65
CA ILE A 206 -6.71 -10.01 -12.44
C ILE A 206 -8.22 -10.21 -12.49
N VAL A 207 -8.97 -9.12 -12.39
CA VAL A 207 -10.40 -9.13 -12.63
C VAL A 207 -10.83 -7.98 -13.53
N GLU A 208 -11.65 -8.33 -14.52
CA GLU A 208 -12.22 -7.41 -15.50
C GLU A 208 -13.75 -7.47 -15.39
N PHE A 209 -14.38 -6.29 -15.44
CA PHE A 209 -15.83 -6.18 -15.49
C PHE A 209 -16.20 -5.19 -16.59
N PRO A 210 -17.13 -5.53 -17.52
CA PRO A 210 -17.29 -4.75 -18.76
C PRO A 210 -17.78 -3.32 -18.55
N ARG A 211 -18.47 -3.04 -17.45
CA ARG A 211 -19.02 -1.72 -17.14
C ARG A 211 -18.53 -1.22 -15.79
N ARG A 212 -18.44 0.09 -15.65
CA ARG A 212 -18.18 0.69 -14.33
C ARG A 212 -19.36 0.42 -13.41
N HIS A 213 -19.11 -0.26 -12.28
CA HIS A 213 -20.14 -0.57 -11.29
C HIS A 213 -19.62 -0.37 -9.86
N ASP A 214 -20.28 0.46 -9.05
CA ASP A 214 -19.70 0.91 -7.78
C ASP A 214 -19.65 -0.19 -6.71
N LYS A 215 -20.69 -1.04 -6.60
CA LYS A 215 -20.70 -2.21 -5.69
C LYS A 215 -19.59 -3.21 -6.04
N PHE A 216 -19.32 -3.42 -7.33
CA PHE A 216 -18.21 -4.28 -7.78
C PHE A 216 -16.87 -3.67 -7.37
N ARG A 217 -16.69 -2.36 -7.61
CA ARG A 217 -15.46 -1.62 -7.25
C ARG A 217 -15.22 -1.62 -5.75
N GLU A 218 -16.27 -1.52 -4.95
CA GLU A 218 -16.18 -1.62 -3.50
C GLU A 218 -15.67 -2.99 -3.06
N ILE A 219 -16.23 -4.08 -3.60
CA ILE A 219 -15.80 -5.46 -3.28
C ILE A 219 -14.33 -5.67 -3.61
N VAL A 220 -13.91 -5.35 -4.84
CA VAL A 220 -12.52 -5.56 -5.26
C VAL A 220 -11.54 -4.68 -4.48
N LYS A 221 -11.90 -3.43 -4.16
CA LYS A 221 -11.10 -2.55 -3.30
C LYS A 221 -10.96 -3.09 -1.89
N ASN A 222 -12.04 -3.60 -1.30
CA ASN A 222 -12.04 -4.18 0.05
C ASN A 222 -11.20 -5.46 0.14
N LEU A 223 -11.05 -6.16 -0.98
CA LEU A 223 -10.12 -7.28 -1.16
C LEU A 223 -8.69 -6.83 -1.51
N GLY A 224 -8.42 -5.52 -1.53
CA GLY A 224 -7.08 -4.96 -1.75
C GLY A 224 -6.61 -5.02 -3.20
N PHE A 225 -7.51 -5.10 -4.18
CA PHE A 225 -7.16 -4.92 -5.59
C PHE A 225 -6.91 -3.43 -5.88
N THR A 226 -5.95 -3.16 -6.75
CA THR A 226 -5.61 -1.83 -7.23
C THR A 226 -6.06 -1.68 -8.69
N TRP A 227 -6.38 -0.44 -9.07
CA TRP A 227 -6.82 -0.13 -10.43
C TRP A 227 -5.66 0.37 -11.28
N GLY A 228 -5.43 -0.29 -12.41
CA GLY A 228 -4.57 0.18 -13.51
C GLY A 228 -5.38 0.26 -14.81
N SER A 229 -5.08 -0.60 -15.78
CA SER A 229 -5.95 -0.87 -16.94
C SER A 229 -7.07 -1.87 -16.63
N CYS A 230 -6.85 -2.72 -15.62
CA CYS A 230 -7.79 -3.66 -15.03
C CYS A 230 -7.59 -3.67 -13.50
N TRP A 231 -8.45 -4.38 -12.77
CA TRP A 231 -8.22 -4.60 -11.34
C TRP A 231 -7.21 -5.71 -11.14
N VAL A 232 -6.14 -5.43 -10.41
CA VAL A 232 -5.05 -6.38 -10.18
C VAL A 232 -4.77 -6.50 -8.69
N LYS A 233 -4.51 -7.72 -8.22
CA LYS A 233 -3.92 -7.98 -6.91
C LYS A 233 -2.62 -8.77 -7.10
N GLU A 234 -1.52 -8.16 -6.69
CA GLU A 234 -0.22 -8.84 -6.66
C GLU A 234 -0.16 -9.82 -5.49
N ILE A 235 0.37 -11.01 -5.74
CA ILE A 235 0.53 -12.06 -4.75
C ILE A 235 1.90 -11.91 -4.09
N THR A 236 1.88 -11.89 -2.77
CA THR A 236 3.07 -11.74 -1.92
C THR A 236 3.01 -12.81 -0.85
N LYS A 237 4.14 -13.05 -0.18
CA LYS A 237 4.19 -13.96 0.98
C LYS A 237 3.26 -13.59 2.14
N TYR A 238 2.66 -12.39 2.13
CA TYR A 238 1.77 -11.92 3.19
C TYR A 238 0.28 -12.01 2.85
N ASN A 239 -0.08 -12.33 1.62
CA ASN A 239 -1.48 -12.40 1.19
C ASN A 239 -1.87 -13.77 0.61
N GLY A 240 -1.13 -14.83 0.97
CA GLY A 240 -1.47 -16.23 0.66
C GLY A 240 -1.34 -16.60 -0.83
N PRO A 241 -1.70 -17.83 -1.20
CA PRO A 241 -1.56 -18.32 -2.56
C PRO A 241 -2.55 -17.66 -3.51
N ALA A 242 -2.15 -17.51 -4.78
CA ALA A 242 -2.94 -16.89 -5.84
C ALA A 242 -4.32 -17.54 -6.00
N ARG A 243 -4.37 -18.88 -5.90
CA ARG A 243 -5.60 -19.68 -5.94
C ARG A 243 -6.64 -19.19 -4.93
N ASP A 244 -6.26 -19.11 -3.65
CA ASP A 244 -7.21 -18.74 -2.59
C ASP A 244 -7.73 -17.31 -2.77
N ARG A 245 -6.89 -16.40 -3.29
CA ARG A 245 -7.30 -15.01 -3.60
C ARG A 245 -8.29 -14.94 -4.76
N ALA A 246 -8.11 -15.75 -5.81
CA ALA A 246 -9.05 -15.82 -6.93
C ALA A 246 -10.39 -16.46 -6.51
N VAL A 247 -10.34 -17.55 -5.73
CA VAL A 247 -11.54 -18.22 -5.20
C VAL A 247 -12.31 -17.31 -4.22
N GLU A 248 -11.60 -16.62 -3.33
CA GLU A 248 -12.19 -15.63 -2.40
C GLU A 248 -12.89 -14.50 -3.15
N LEU A 249 -12.25 -13.96 -4.19
CA LEU A 249 -12.86 -12.95 -5.05
C LEU A 249 -14.13 -13.48 -5.73
N GLY A 250 -14.06 -14.66 -6.35
CA GLY A 250 -15.21 -15.29 -7.01
C GLY A 250 -16.39 -15.50 -6.06
N ASN A 251 -16.12 -16.02 -4.87
CA ASN A 251 -17.13 -16.22 -3.84
C ASN A 251 -17.80 -14.92 -3.38
N LYS A 252 -17.03 -13.86 -3.17
CA LYS A 252 -17.57 -12.54 -2.77
C LYS A 252 -18.40 -11.90 -3.89
N LEU A 253 -17.98 -12.04 -5.15
CA LEU A 253 -18.72 -11.55 -6.30
C LEU A 253 -20.04 -12.29 -6.51
N LEU A 254 -20.02 -13.63 -6.44
CA LEU A 254 -21.23 -14.47 -6.50
C LEU A 254 -22.21 -14.11 -5.38
N SER A 255 -21.72 -13.98 -4.14
CA SER A 255 -22.54 -13.60 -2.99
C SER A 255 -23.21 -12.23 -3.17
N ALA A 256 -22.54 -11.32 -3.89
CA ALA A 256 -23.04 -9.98 -4.17
C ALA A 256 -23.95 -9.89 -5.42
N GLY A 257 -24.21 -11.01 -6.11
CA GLY A 257 -25.11 -11.09 -7.27
C GLY A 257 -24.44 -10.89 -8.63
N PHE A 258 -23.11 -10.92 -8.70
CA PHE A 258 -22.36 -10.83 -9.96
C PHE A 258 -22.09 -12.23 -10.54
N PRO A 259 -22.41 -12.49 -11.81
CA PRO A 259 -21.88 -13.66 -12.50
C PRO A 259 -20.36 -13.58 -12.60
N ILE A 260 -19.70 -14.73 -12.60
CA ILE A 260 -18.25 -14.82 -12.74
C ILE A 260 -17.88 -15.76 -13.88
N ASN A 261 -16.78 -15.47 -14.55
CA ASN A 261 -16.08 -16.36 -15.46
C ASN A 261 -14.67 -16.57 -14.92
N MET A 262 -14.29 -17.82 -14.67
CA MET A 262 -12.97 -18.19 -14.16
C MET A 262 -12.58 -19.59 -14.62
N ASP A 263 -11.36 -20.02 -14.31
CA ASP A 263 -10.90 -21.40 -14.51
C ASP A 263 -11.91 -22.41 -13.94
N ALA A 264 -12.35 -23.36 -14.77
CA ALA A 264 -13.33 -24.38 -14.43
C ALA A 264 -12.92 -25.19 -13.20
N GLY A 265 -11.61 -25.42 -13.00
CA GLY A 265 -11.08 -26.14 -11.83
C GLY A 265 -11.24 -25.40 -10.50
N LEU A 266 -11.62 -24.12 -10.51
CA LEU A 266 -11.75 -23.28 -9.31
C LEU A 266 -13.20 -22.90 -8.99
N ILE A 267 -14.15 -23.22 -9.87
CA ILE A 267 -15.53 -22.77 -9.75
C ILE A 267 -16.23 -23.39 -8.56
N ASP A 268 -16.10 -24.70 -8.39
CA ASP A 268 -16.78 -25.39 -7.29
C ASP A 268 -16.29 -24.84 -5.94
N ASP A 269 -15.00 -24.55 -5.82
CA ASP A 269 -14.43 -23.90 -4.64
C ASP A 269 -14.95 -22.47 -4.43
N ALA A 270 -15.17 -21.70 -5.51
CA ALA A 270 -15.71 -20.35 -5.42
C ALA A 270 -17.19 -20.37 -4.99
N VAL A 271 -17.96 -21.36 -5.46
CA VAL A 271 -19.36 -21.56 -5.08
C VAL A 271 -19.46 -22.05 -3.63
N SER A 272 -18.65 -23.04 -3.23
CA SER A 272 -18.68 -23.62 -1.89
C SER A 272 -17.93 -22.78 -0.85
N GLY A 273 -17.15 -21.79 -1.28
CA GLY A 273 -16.31 -20.98 -0.40
C GLY A 273 -15.08 -21.72 0.14
N ASN A 274 -14.55 -22.70 -0.60
CA ASN A 274 -13.40 -23.50 -0.20
C ASN A 274 -12.06 -22.79 -0.47
N TYR A 275 -11.77 -21.78 0.35
CA TYR A 275 -10.51 -21.03 0.32
C TYR A 275 -10.08 -20.65 1.74
N LYS A 276 -8.78 -20.42 1.95
CA LYS A 276 -8.28 -19.82 3.20
C LYS A 276 -8.40 -18.30 3.10
N PRO A 277 -9.15 -17.60 3.98
CA PRO A 277 -9.26 -16.14 3.93
C PRO A 277 -7.91 -15.42 4.01
N GLU A 278 -7.83 -14.22 3.46
CA GLU A 278 -6.59 -13.43 3.48
C GLU A 278 -6.22 -13.05 4.92
N GLN A 279 -4.98 -13.37 5.34
CA GLN A 279 -4.47 -12.91 6.62
C GLN A 279 -4.10 -11.42 6.52
N LYS A 280 -4.83 -10.58 7.25
CA LYS A 280 -4.69 -9.12 7.24
C LYS A 280 -3.96 -8.58 8.47
N ARG A 281 -3.74 -9.40 9.49
CA ARG A 281 -3.11 -9.03 10.77
C ARG A 281 -1.76 -9.73 10.91
N TRP A 282 -0.68 -8.96 10.93
CA TRP A 282 0.67 -9.47 10.86
C TRP A 282 1.58 -8.90 11.95
N ILE A 283 2.38 -9.78 12.53
CA ILE A 283 3.55 -9.45 13.36
C ILE A 283 4.81 -9.74 12.54
N LYS A 284 5.59 -8.69 12.28
CA LYS A 284 6.80 -8.71 11.47
C LYS A 284 8.01 -8.30 12.30
N ALA A 285 9.23 -8.50 11.81
CA ALA A 285 10.43 -7.96 12.42
C ALA A 285 10.83 -6.64 11.73
N PHE A 286 11.31 -5.68 12.50
CA PHE A 286 12.08 -4.56 11.96
C PHE A 286 13.51 -5.03 11.68
N THR A 287 13.89 -5.03 10.41
CA THR A 287 15.20 -5.51 9.94
C THR A 287 16.24 -4.40 9.74
N SER A 288 15.84 -3.13 9.90
CA SER A 288 16.74 -1.97 9.77
C SER A 288 16.12 -0.71 10.40
N GLY A 289 16.97 0.28 10.67
CA GLY A 289 16.58 1.60 11.16
C GLY A 289 16.46 1.71 12.68
N GLU A 290 15.85 2.79 13.18
CA GLU A 290 15.74 3.11 14.63
C GLU A 290 15.02 2.03 15.46
N HIS A 291 14.30 1.12 14.80
CA HIS A 291 13.52 0.07 15.44
C HIS A 291 14.04 -1.33 15.13
N GLU A 292 15.22 -1.45 14.54
CA GLU A 292 15.86 -2.74 14.27
C GLU A 292 15.88 -3.64 15.52
N GLY A 293 15.54 -4.92 15.33
CA GLY A 293 15.46 -5.90 16.42
C GLY A 293 14.16 -5.84 17.24
N LYS A 294 13.18 -5.01 16.84
CA LYS A 294 11.83 -4.98 17.44
C LYS A 294 10.80 -5.73 16.60
N LEU A 295 9.71 -6.12 17.25
CA LEU A 295 8.51 -6.67 16.62
C LEU A 295 7.59 -5.53 16.14
N SER A 296 7.00 -5.72 14.96
CA SER A 296 6.16 -4.77 14.23
C SER A 296 4.75 -5.34 14.10
N ILE A 297 3.81 -4.79 14.86
CA ILE A 297 2.41 -5.21 14.87
C ILE A 297 1.63 -4.32 13.91
N SER A 298 1.03 -4.92 12.88
CA SER A 298 0.36 -4.21 11.79
C SER A 298 -0.91 -4.91 11.33
N TRP A 299 -1.91 -4.15 10.91
CA TRP A 299 -3.16 -4.66 10.35
C TRP A 299 -3.65 -3.77 9.21
N VAL A 300 -4.50 -4.33 8.34
CA VAL A 300 -5.13 -3.59 7.25
C VAL A 300 -6.36 -2.85 7.75
N GLY A 301 -6.49 -1.58 7.38
CA GLY A 301 -7.64 -0.74 7.71
C GLY A 301 -7.51 0.01 9.04
N TYR A 302 -8.55 0.77 9.39
CA TYR A 302 -8.65 1.51 10.64
C TYR A 302 -9.44 0.69 11.67
N ASP A 303 -8.87 0.50 12.85
CA ASP A 303 -9.48 -0.25 13.96
C ASP A 303 -9.01 0.40 15.28
N ASP A 304 -9.81 1.32 15.82
CA ASP A 304 -9.42 2.12 16.98
C ASP A 304 -9.39 1.28 18.27
N ASP A 305 -10.27 0.29 18.38
CA ASP A 305 -10.31 -0.61 19.53
C ASP A 305 -9.07 -1.52 19.54
N LEU A 306 -8.73 -2.12 18.40
CA LEU A 306 -7.50 -2.90 18.27
C LEU A 306 -6.27 -2.05 18.52
N TYR A 307 -6.25 -0.80 18.04
CA TYR A 307 -5.17 0.15 18.33
C TYR A 307 -5.02 0.41 19.83
N ARG A 308 -6.13 0.71 20.52
CA ARG A 308 -6.12 1.00 21.97
C ARG A 308 -5.62 -0.19 22.77
N VAL A 309 -6.01 -1.42 22.41
CA VAL A 309 -5.51 -2.62 23.08
C VAL A 309 -4.04 -2.85 22.75
N ALA A 310 -3.65 -2.80 21.47
CA ALA A 310 -2.27 -3.04 21.06
C ALA A 310 -1.29 -2.03 21.67
N LYS A 311 -1.73 -0.80 21.92
CA LYS A 311 -0.93 0.24 22.60
C LYS A 311 -0.68 -0.06 24.09
N LYS A 312 -1.46 -0.95 24.71
CA LYS A 312 -1.23 -1.39 26.10
C LYS A 312 -0.12 -2.45 26.20
N LEU A 313 0.34 -3.01 25.07
CA LEU A 313 1.45 -3.95 25.09
C LEU A 313 2.71 -3.28 25.68
N PRO A 314 3.54 -4.03 26.42
CA PRO A 314 4.74 -3.47 27.02
C PRO A 314 5.66 -2.89 25.94
N SER A 315 6.24 -1.71 26.20
CA SER A 315 7.11 -0.97 25.27
C SER A 315 6.51 -0.57 23.91
N ALA A 316 5.19 -0.70 23.73
CA ALA A 316 4.54 -0.39 22.46
C ALA A 316 4.67 1.09 22.08
N LYS A 317 5.25 1.34 20.91
CA LYS A 317 5.41 2.70 20.34
C LYS A 317 4.89 2.74 18.92
N TRP A 318 4.04 3.73 18.62
CA TRP A 318 3.56 3.97 17.26
C TRP A 318 4.69 4.53 16.38
N THR A 319 4.87 3.95 15.19
CA THR A 319 5.94 4.32 14.24
C THR A 319 5.43 5.12 13.04
N GLY A 320 4.13 5.46 13.01
CA GLY A 320 3.45 6.04 11.85
C GLY A 320 2.76 5.01 10.96
N LYS A 321 3.29 3.77 10.90
CA LYS A 321 2.74 2.68 10.06
C LYS A 321 2.38 1.41 10.82
N SER A 322 3.03 1.16 11.96
CA SER A 322 2.81 -0.02 12.80
C SER A 322 3.18 0.27 14.26
N LEU A 323 2.83 -0.64 15.16
CA LEU A 323 3.30 -0.62 16.54
C LEU A 323 4.62 -1.39 16.67
N ALA A 324 5.65 -0.72 17.18
CA ALA A 324 6.91 -1.34 17.55
C ALA A 324 6.87 -1.80 19.01
N VAL A 325 7.22 -3.06 19.25
CA VAL A 325 7.32 -3.69 20.57
C VAL A 325 8.70 -4.36 20.68
N LYS A 326 9.39 -4.19 21.81
CA LYS A 326 10.68 -4.85 22.02
C LYS A 326 10.52 -6.37 22.04
N VAL A 327 11.48 -7.10 21.47
CA VAL A 327 11.43 -8.57 21.35
C VAL A 327 11.41 -9.30 22.70
N ASN A 328 11.89 -8.68 23.78
CA ASN A 328 11.86 -9.27 25.11
C ASN A 328 10.45 -9.52 25.65
N TYR A 329 9.44 -8.84 25.09
CA TYR A 329 8.02 -9.06 25.38
C TYR A 329 7.37 -10.00 24.37
N TRP A 330 8.10 -11.02 23.90
CA TRP A 330 7.60 -11.95 22.87
C TRP A 330 6.41 -12.77 23.37
N GLN A 331 6.34 -13.09 24.66
CA GLN A 331 5.22 -13.84 25.27
C GLN A 331 3.92 -13.04 25.19
N GLU A 332 3.94 -11.77 25.62
CA GLU A 332 2.77 -10.90 25.54
C GLU A 332 2.33 -10.65 24.10
N VAL A 333 3.30 -10.62 23.17
CA VAL A 333 3.02 -10.49 21.74
C VAL A 333 2.42 -11.78 21.16
N GLU A 334 2.83 -12.97 21.61
CA GLU A 334 2.23 -14.26 21.24
C GLU A 334 0.80 -14.42 21.79
N ASP A 335 0.58 -14.03 23.04
CA ASP A 335 -0.76 -14.01 23.65
C ASP A 335 -1.67 -13.05 22.89
N PHE A 336 -1.18 -11.84 22.60
CA PHE A 336 -1.90 -10.85 21.80
C PHE A 336 -2.20 -11.39 20.40
N ALA A 337 -1.24 -12.07 19.77
CA ALA A 337 -1.43 -12.65 18.45
C ALA A 337 -2.55 -13.70 18.44
N SER A 338 -2.57 -14.55 19.46
CA SER A 338 -3.57 -15.61 19.62
C SER A 338 -4.96 -15.04 19.90
N LEU A 339 -5.06 -14.03 20.77
CA LEU A 339 -6.33 -13.39 21.12
C LEU A 339 -6.96 -12.60 19.96
N TYR A 340 -6.14 -11.94 19.14
CA TYR A 340 -6.61 -11.03 18.09
C TYR A 340 -6.39 -11.56 16.66
N GLY A 341 -5.97 -12.81 16.50
CA GLY A 341 -5.84 -13.50 15.21
C GLY A 341 -4.70 -12.98 14.33
N PHE A 342 -3.57 -12.59 14.91
CA PHE A 342 -2.37 -12.21 14.14
C PHE A 342 -1.54 -13.44 13.75
N SER A 343 -0.84 -13.33 12.63
CA SER A 343 0.19 -14.30 12.24
C SER A 343 1.58 -13.68 12.26
N PHE A 344 2.58 -14.49 12.60
CA PHE A 344 3.98 -14.11 12.57
C PHE A 344 4.58 -14.39 11.20
N SER A 345 5.32 -13.40 10.66
CA SER A 345 6.22 -13.65 9.53
C SER A 345 7.39 -14.53 9.96
N ASP A 346 8.00 -15.25 9.02
CA ASP A 346 9.15 -16.13 9.29
C ASP A 346 10.31 -15.37 9.97
N VAL A 347 10.62 -14.17 9.48
CA VAL A 347 11.66 -13.30 10.06
C VAL A 347 11.35 -12.89 11.51
N ALA A 348 10.07 -12.73 11.86
CA ALA A 348 9.68 -12.43 13.23
C ALA A 348 9.85 -13.63 14.16
N LYS A 349 9.53 -14.84 13.67
CA LYS A 349 9.77 -16.08 14.40
C LYS A 349 11.26 -16.29 14.63
N GLU A 350 12.07 -16.12 13.58
CA GLU A 350 13.54 -16.20 13.68
C GLU A 350 14.11 -15.20 14.69
N LEU A 351 13.60 -13.97 14.72
CA LEU A 351 14.01 -12.96 15.70
C LEU A 351 13.68 -13.37 17.14
N ILE A 352 12.48 -13.92 17.37
CA ILE A 352 12.06 -14.42 18.68
C ILE A 352 12.91 -15.62 19.11
N GLU A 353 13.13 -16.59 18.23
CA GLU A 353 13.97 -17.77 18.53
C GLU A 353 15.43 -17.37 18.80
N LYS A 354 15.98 -16.43 18.02
CA LYS A 354 17.31 -15.88 18.27
C LYS A 354 17.41 -15.21 19.64
N TYR A 355 16.37 -14.47 20.04
CA TYR A 355 16.31 -13.85 21.36
C TYR A 355 16.22 -14.91 22.48
N LYS A 356 15.38 -15.95 22.32
CA LYS A 356 15.28 -17.07 23.27
C LYS A 356 16.61 -17.77 23.48
N LEU A 357 17.40 -17.99 22.42
CA LEU A 357 18.71 -18.62 22.50
C LEU A 357 19.78 -17.73 23.19
N GLN A 358 19.65 -16.41 23.10
CA GLN A 358 20.54 -15.47 23.79
C GLN A 358 20.27 -15.39 25.30
N ASP A 359 19.05 -15.73 25.74
CA ASP A 359 18.63 -15.74 27.15
C ASP A 359 18.94 -17.08 27.85
N VAL A 360 19.44 -18.08 27.12
CA VAL A 360 19.97 -19.31 27.73
C VAL A 360 21.35 -19.00 28.32
N ALA A 361 21.38 -18.73 29.63
CA ALA A 361 22.62 -18.62 30.39
C ALA A 361 23.43 -19.93 30.27
N VAL A 362 24.64 -19.84 29.70
CA VAL A 362 25.69 -20.83 29.93
C VAL A 362 26.09 -20.72 31.40
N VAL A 363 25.46 -21.53 32.24
CA VAL A 363 25.95 -21.75 33.60
C VAL A 363 27.09 -22.76 33.53
N THR A 364 28.31 -22.31 33.80
CA THR A 364 29.37 -23.23 34.24
C THR A 364 28.97 -23.70 35.63
N PRO A 365 28.70 -25.00 35.86
CA PRO A 365 28.46 -25.48 37.20
C PRO A 365 29.70 -25.15 38.03
N THR A 366 29.53 -24.44 39.14
CA THR A 366 30.59 -24.37 40.15
C THR A 366 30.81 -25.79 40.63
N ALA A 367 31.96 -26.38 40.30
CA ALA A 367 32.36 -27.64 40.91
C ALA A 367 32.34 -27.42 42.42
N GLN A 368 31.50 -28.19 43.12
CA GLN A 368 31.59 -28.32 44.57
C GLN A 368 33.05 -28.64 44.87
N GLN A 369 33.72 -27.82 45.69
CA GLN A 369 34.92 -28.29 46.33
C GLN A 369 34.49 -29.51 47.14
N GLU A 370 34.90 -30.70 46.72
CA GLU A 370 34.94 -31.84 47.61
C GLU A 370 35.83 -31.40 48.78
N GLU A 371 35.20 -31.06 49.90
CA GLU A 371 35.89 -31.13 51.18
C GLU A 371 36.40 -32.55 51.27
N LYS A 372 37.73 -32.72 51.13
CA LYS A 372 38.38 -33.99 51.38
C LYS A 372 37.85 -34.51 52.70
N ALA A 373 37.20 -35.67 52.66
CA ALA A 373 36.80 -36.38 53.86
C ALA A 373 38.02 -36.50 54.76
N VAL A 374 38.05 -35.69 55.83
CA VAL A 374 39.02 -35.82 56.88
C VAL A 374 38.68 -37.12 57.57
N ASP A 375 39.62 -38.05 57.59
CA ASP A 375 39.50 -39.37 58.22
C ASP A 375 39.17 -39.22 59.71
N GLY A 376 37.87 -39.14 60.01
CA GLY A 376 37.33 -38.93 61.36
C GLY A 376 37.65 -40.09 62.31
N LEU A 377 38.04 -41.26 61.79
CA LEU A 377 38.46 -42.41 62.58
C LEU A 377 39.83 -42.18 63.25
N LYS A 378 40.77 -41.49 62.60
CA LYS A 378 42.08 -41.17 63.20
C LYS A 378 42.02 -40.19 64.37
N LYS A 379 41.00 -39.32 64.40
CA LYS A 379 40.79 -38.34 65.49
C LYS A 379 40.12 -38.96 66.72
N ILE A 380 39.30 -39.99 66.53
CA ILE A 380 38.65 -40.71 67.63
C ILE A 380 39.61 -41.72 68.29
N LEU A 381 40.45 -42.39 67.49
CA LEU A 381 41.45 -43.36 67.99
C LEU A 381 42.65 -42.72 68.71
N SER A 382 42.82 -41.41 68.64
CA SER A 382 43.90 -40.68 69.34
C SER A 382 43.43 -39.89 70.57
N SER A 383 42.14 -39.97 70.93
CA SER A 383 41.57 -39.29 72.10
C SER A 383 41.13 -40.23 73.22
N SER A 384 41.58 -41.49 73.23
CA SER A 384 41.20 -42.49 74.24
C SER A 384 42.40 -42.99 75.06
N ASP A 385 43.24 -42.06 75.54
CA ASP A 385 44.26 -42.34 76.58
C ASP A 385 44.15 -41.38 77.78
N GLU A 386 43.01 -40.69 77.93
CA GLU A 386 42.67 -40.03 79.20
C GLU A 386 41.73 -40.95 80.00
N VAL A 387 42.39 -41.75 80.83
CA VAL A 387 41.85 -42.57 81.91
C VAL A 387 40.89 -41.73 82.76
N LEU A 388 39.62 -42.14 82.87
CA LEU A 388 38.68 -41.63 83.86
C LEU A 388 39.02 -42.25 85.22
N ASP A 389 39.44 -41.40 86.16
CA ASP A 389 39.89 -41.72 87.53
C ASP A 389 38.77 -42.25 88.47
N ASP A 390 37.61 -42.64 87.93
CA ASP A 390 36.39 -43.01 88.67
C ASP A 390 36.08 -44.53 88.67
N LEU A 391 37.06 -45.36 88.26
CA LEU A 391 36.97 -46.83 88.34
C LEU A 391 38.11 -47.43 89.19
N ARG A 392 38.47 -46.74 90.29
CA ARG A 392 39.19 -47.37 91.40
C ARG A 392 38.19 -48.16 92.23
N GLU A 393 38.43 -49.46 92.31
CA GLU A 393 37.64 -50.45 93.05
C GLU A 393 37.47 -50.07 94.54
N GLU A 394 36.23 -50.17 95.04
CA GLU A 394 35.94 -50.58 96.42
C GLU A 394 35.12 -51.87 96.37
N GLY A 395 35.70 -52.98 96.82
CA GLY A 395 34.98 -54.23 97.14
C GLY A 395 35.53 -55.50 96.51
#